data_AF-T1FIH1-F1
#
_entry.id   AF-T1FIH1-F1
#
_cell.length_a   1.000
_cell.length_b   1.000
_cell.length_c   1.000
_cell.angle_alpha   90.00
_cell.angle_beta   90.00
_cell.angle_gamma   90.00
#
_symmetry.space_group_name_H-M   'P 1'
#
loop_
_entity.id
_entity.type
_entity.pdbx_description
1 polymer ?
#
loop_
_entity_poly.entity_id
_entity_poly.type
_entity_poly.pdbx_seq_one_letter_code
_entity_poly.pdbx_strand_id
1 'polypeptide(L)'
;MAEKKSGLWAFFDVKTNDKSKAVCKECNAVLSRGKPDNPKSFSTSSLITHLRSKHPLQYHNMNSLKSSIAEDPATWWKFNTTKYPTISKVAQVYLAPPTSVPSERLFSTAGDIITEHRTRLLPDNAEKLIFLKYNASLI
;
A
#
# COMPACT_ATOMS: atom_id res chain seq x y z
N MET A 1 -1.22 16.60 -11.21
CA MET A 1 -1.30 15.26 -10.60
C MET A 1 -0.54 14.30 -11.51
N ALA A 2 0.73 14.00 -11.21
CA ALA A 2 1.57 13.18 -12.09
C ALA A 2 1.32 11.69 -11.82
N GLU A 3 0.82 10.97 -12.82
CA GLU A 3 0.56 9.54 -12.79
C GLU A 3 1.82 8.76 -12.44
N LYS A 4 1.79 7.99 -11.35
CA LYS A 4 2.84 7.05 -10.97
C LYS A 4 2.88 5.92 -12.00
N LYS A 5 3.64 6.11 -13.09
CA LYS A 5 3.88 5.06 -14.09
C LYS A 5 4.65 3.93 -13.39
N SER A 6 4.05 2.73 -13.38
CA SER A 6 4.68 1.50 -12.88
C SER A 6 6.13 1.39 -13.37
N GLY A 7 7.07 1.01 -12.49
CA GLY A 7 8.50 0.84 -12.81
C GLY A 7 8.78 -0.10 -13.99
N LEU A 8 7.78 -0.88 -14.39
CA LEU A 8 7.72 -1.65 -15.63
C LEU A 8 8.06 -0.83 -16.88
N TRP A 9 7.61 0.43 -16.96
CA TRP A 9 7.84 1.28 -18.13
C TRP A 9 9.29 1.74 -18.30
N ALA A 10 10.18 1.42 -17.35
CA ALA A 10 11.61 1.56 -17.58
C ALA A 10 12.08 0.68 -18.76
N PHE A 11 11.46 -0.48 -18.97
CA PHE A 11 11.88 -1.50 -19.95
C PHE A 11 11.06 -1.53 -21.24
N PHE A 12 10.00 -0.72 -21.33
CA PHE A 12 9.07 -0.72 -22.47
C PHE A 12 8.76 0.70 -22.95
N ASP A 13 8.52 0.84 -24.25
CA ASP A 13 7.94 2.04 -24.84
C ASP A 13 6.60 1.73 -25.51
N VAL A 14 5.69 2.70 -25.50
CA VAL A 14 4.44 2.58 -26.26
C VAL A 14 4.72 2.92 -27.73
N LYS A 15 4.23 2.11 -28.66
CA LYS A 15 4.44 2.36 -30.09
C LYS A 15 3.69 3.63 -30.51
N THR A 16 4.38 4.55 -31.19
CA THR A 16 3.85 5.87 -31.59
C THR A 16 2.60 5.78 -32.47
N ASN A 17 2.55 4.79 -33.37
CA ASN A 17 1.46 4.61 -34.32
C ASN A 17 0.32 3.70 -33.78
N ASP A 18 0.54 2.98 -32.67
CA ASP A 18 -0.43 2.01 -32.15
C ASP A 18 -0.31 1.90 -30.63
N LYS A 19 -1.18 2.62 -29.91
CA LYS A 19 -1.19 2.68 -28.44
C LYS A 19 -1.52 1.34 -27.78
N SER A 20 -2.08 0.38 -28.55
CA SER A 20 -2.35 -0.97 -28.07
C SER A 20 -1.09 -1.84 -28.02
N LYS A 21 0.04 -1.36 -28.54
CA LYS A 21 1.31 -2.09 -28.59
C LYS A 21 2.39 -1.43 -27.74
N ALA A 22 3.15 -2.26 -27.03
CA ALA A 22 4.38 -1.89 -26.35
C ALA A 22 5.58 -2.56 -27.02
N VAL A 23 6.72 -1.90 -27.06
CA VAL A 23 7.99 -2.41 -27.58
C VAL A 23 8.94 -2.61 -26.41
N CYS A 24 9.53 -3.80 -26.31
CA CYS A 24 10.57 -4.09 -25.32
C CYS A 24 11.89 -3.42 -25.74
N LYS A 25 12.53 -2.68 -24.84
CA LYS A 25 13.80 -1.98 -25.14
C LYS A 25 15.00 -2.93 -25.27
N GLU A 26 14.92 -4.11 -24.68
CA GLU A 26 16.03 -5.07 -24.62
C GLU A 26 16.08 -6.00 -25.86
N CYS A 27 14.93 -6.45 -26.34
CA CYS A 27 14.84 -7.39 -27.47
C CYS A 27 13.99 -6.91 -28.64
N ASN A 28 13.46 -5.69 -28.57
CA ASN A 28 12.60 -5.08 -29.59
C ASN A 28 11.29 -5.84 -29.88
N ALA A 29 10.91 -6.79 -29.03
CA ALA A 29 9.66 -7.53 -29.16
C ALA A 29 8.44 -6.61 -29.01
N VAL A 30 7.43 -6.82 -29.86
CA VAL A 30 6.19 -6.05 -29.86
C VAL A 30 5.10 -6.84 -29.13
N LEU A 31 4.59 -6.28 -28.05
CA LEU A 31 3.61 -6.91 -27.17
C LEU A 31 2.28 -6.16 -27.20
N SER A 32 1.18 -6.92 -27.21
CA SER A 32 -0.16 -6.35 -27.06
C SER A 32 -0.44 -5.98 -25.61
N ARG A 33 -1.07 -4.82 -25.42
CA ARG A 33 -1.52 -4.29 -24.14
C ARG A 33 -3.01 -4.56 -23.90
N GLY A 34 -3.79 -4.80 -24.95
CA GLY A 34 -5.25 -4.93 -24.89
C GLY A 34 -5.88 -4.57 -26.23
N LYS A 35 -7.20 -4.47 -26.28
CA LYS A 35 -7.90 -4.15 -27.53
C LYS A 35 -7.78 -2.65 -27.83
N PRO A 36 -7.40 -2.25 -29.06
CA PRO A 36 -7.25 -0.84 -29.41
C PRO A 36 -8.55 -0.04 -29.21
N ASP A 37 -9.70 -0.67 -29.43
CA ASP A 37 -11.03 -0.07 -29.29
C ASP A 37 -11.48 0.14 -27.84
N ASN A 38 -10.75 -0.43 -26.86
CA ASN A 38 -11.06 -0.27 -25.44
C ASN A 38 -9.79 0.05 -24.64
N PRO A 39 -9.38 1.32 -24.57
CA PRO A 39 -8.20 1.75 -23.82
C PRO A 39 -8.23 1.41 -22.33
N LYS A 40 -9.44 1.23 -21.75
CA LYS A 40 -9.60 0.78 -20.35
C LYS A 40 -9.17 -0.67 -20.14
N SER A 41 -9.01 -1.45 -21.21
CA SER A 41 -8.53 -2.85 -21.17
C SER A 41 -7.01 -2.98 -21.18
N PHE A 42 -6.26 -1.88 -21.28
CA PHE A 42 -4.80 -1.94 -21.36
C PHE A 42 -4.17 -2.44 -20.05
N SER A 43 -3.70 -3.67 -20.07
CA SER A 43 -3.06 -4.35 -18.94
C SER A 43 -1.55 -4.47 -19.13
N THR A 44 -0.83 -4.56 -18.01
CA THR A 44 0.61 -4.82 -17.96
C THR A 44 0.98 -6.30 -17.89
N SER A 45 0.00 -7.21 -17.80
CA SER A 45 0.26 -8.65 -17.61
C SER A 45 1.14 -9.25 -18.71
N SER A 46 0.84 -8.95 -19.98
CA SER A 46 1.64 -9.43 -21.13
C SER A 46 3.11 -8.98 -21.06
N LEU A 47 3.33 -7.74 -20.62
CA LEU A 47 4.65 -7.12 -20.48
C LEU A 47 5.44 -7.77 -19.34
N ILE A 48 4.77 -8.02 -18.21
CA ILE A 48 5.35 -8.71 -17.04
C ILE A 48 5.74 -10.15 -17.40
N THR A 49 4.86 -10.90 -18.07
CA THR A 49 5.13 -12.28 -18.51
C THR A 49 6.29 -12.33 -19.50
N HIS A 50 6.39 -11.35 -20.40
CA HIS A 50 7.52 -11.23 -21.31
C HIS A 50 8.83 -10.99 -20.56
N LEU A 51 8.90 -10.01 -19.64
CA LEU A 51 10.10 -9.79 -18.84
C LEU A 51 10.49 -11.03 -18.05
N ARG A 52 9.53 -11.70 -17.41
CA ARG A 52 9.80 -12.90 -16.61
C ARG A 52 10.42 -14.04 -17.42
N SER A 53 9.95 -14.24 -18.65
CA SER A 53 10.38 -15.36 -19.50
C SER A 53 11.62 -15.06 -20.34
N LYS A 54 11.73 -13.84 -20.89
CA LYS A 54 12.81 -13.45 -21.82
C LYS A 54 13.92 -12.62 -21.17
N HIS A 55 13.63 -11.96 -20.05
CA HIS A 55 14.55 -11.05 -19.36
C HIS A 55 14.51 -11.25 -17.83
N PRO A 56 14.81 -12.46 -17.32
CA PRO A 56 14.67 -12.78 -15.90
C PRO A 56 15.45 -11.83 -15.00
N LEU A 57 16.66 -11.41 -15.39
CA LEU A 57 17.46 -10.43 -14.64
C LEU A 57 16.74 -9.08 -14.49
N GLN A 58 16.12 -8.57 -15.57
CA GLN A 58 15.37 -7.31 -15.53
C GLN A 58 14.09 -7.44 -14.71
N TYR A 59 13.42 -8.59 -14.79
CA TYR A 59 12.26 -8.90 -13.96
C TYR A 59 12.63 -8.92 -12.47
N HIS A 60 13.73 -9.57 -12.09
CA HIS A 60 14.20 -9.62 -10.71
C HIS A 60 14.61 -8.23 -10.21
N ASN A 61 15.34 -7.45 -11.01
CA ASN A 61 15.72 -6.08 -10.67
C ASN A 61 14.48 -5.20 -10.42
N MET A 62 13.49 -5.24 -11.33
CA MET A 62 12.22 -4.52 -11.18
C MET A 62 11.47 -4.96 -9.91
N ASN A 63 11.45 -6.26 -9.60
CA ASN A 63 10.76 -6.78 -8.43
C ASN A 63 11.51 -6.47 -7.12
N SER A 64 12.84 -6.42 -7.14
CA SER A 64 13.67 -6.00 -6.01
C SER A 64 13.40 -4.54 -5.64
N LEU A 65 13.38 -3.64 -6.62
CA LEU A 65 12.99 -2.24 -6.41
C LEU A 65 11.57 -2.12 -5.89
N LYS A 66 10.63 -2.92 -6.40
CA LYS A 66 9.26 -2.95 -5.90
C LYS A 66 9.18 -3.46 -4.46
N SER A 67 9.99 -4.47 -4.10
CA SER A 67 10.07 -5.01 -2.73
C SER A 67 10.55 -3.96 -1.75
N SER A 68 11.60 -3.19 -2.10
CA SER A 68 12.13 -2.13 -1.22
C SER A 68 11.12 -1.00 -0.94
N ILE A 69 10.12 -0.81 -1.82
CA ILE A 69 9.02 0.15 -1.63
C ILE A 69 7.82 -0.50 -0.92
N ALA A 70 7.71 -1.83 -0.97
CA ALA A 70 6.63 -2.60 -0.36
C ALA A 70 6.92 -2.97 1.10
N GLU A 71 8.14 -2.77 1.59
CA GLU A 71 8.44 -2.89 3.01
C GLU A 71 7.67 -1.82 3.78
N ASP A 72 6.94 -2.25 4.82
CA ASP A 72 6.20 -1.34 5.70
C ASP A 72 7.16 -0.28 6.27
N PRO A 73 6.92 1.03 6.02
CA PRO A 73 7.84 2.08 6.44
C PRO A 73 8.10 2.07 7.95
N ALA A 74 7.09 1.73 8.77
CA ALA A 74 7.25 1.67 10.22
C ALA A 74 8.22 0.55 10.62
N THR A 75 8.15 -0.59 9.93
CA THR A 75 9.07 -1.72 10.10
C THR A 75 10.50 -1.35 9.70
N TRP A 76 10.68 -0.67 8.57
CA TRP A 76 12.01 -0.18 8.14
C TRP A 76 12.63 0.77 9.17
N TRP A 77 11.85 1.75 9.67
CA TRP A 77 12.33 2.70 10.68
C TRP A 77 12.64 2.05 12.03
N LYS A 78 11.96 0.95 12.40
CA LYS A 78 12.28 0.15 13.59
C LYS A 78 13.65 -0.51 13.48
N PHE A 79 13.96 -1.15 12.35
CA PHE A 79 15.24 -1.81 12.13
C PHE A 79 16.40 -0.81 12.03
N ASN A 80 16.13 0.39 11.51
CA ASN A 80 17.16 1.38 11.22
C ASN A 80 17.30 2.46 12.33
N THR A 81 16.78 2.17 13.53
CA THR A 81 16.87 3.04 14.73
C THR A 81 18.30 3.29 15.20
N THR A 82 19.15 2.26 15.15
CA THR A 82 20.56 2.38 15.56
C THR A 82 21.36 3.33 14.66
N LYS A 83 21.02 3.33 13.36
CA LYS A 83 21.69 4.16 12.35
C LYS A 83 21.14 5.59 12.31
N TYR A 84 19.85 5.80 12.60
CA TYR A 84 19.21 7.14 12.60
C TYR A 84 18.40 7.42 13.88
N PRO A 85 19.02 7.47 15.07
CA PRO A 85 18.32 7.48 16.35
C PRO A 85 17.39 8.69 16.55
N THR A 86 17.78 9.87 16.07
CA THR A 86 16.95 11.08 16.19
C THR A 86 15.79 11.07 15.21
N ILE A 87 16.05 10.73 13.94
CA ILE A 87 15.05 10.79 12.87
C ILE A 87 14.04 9.65 13.01
N SER A 88 14.47 8.45 13.44
CA SER A 88 13.56 7.33 13.68
C SER A 88 12.48 7.66 14.70
N LYS A 89 12.78 8.45 15.73
CA LYS A 89 11.77 8.89 16.72
C LYS A 89 10.71 9.78 16.08
N VAL A 90 11.13 10.71 15.25
CA VAL A 90 10.23 11.62 14.53
C VAL A 90 9.41 10.83 13.50
N ALA A 91 10.05 9.95 12.74
CA ALA A 91 9.39 9.12 11.73
C ALA A 91 8.27 8.26 12.32
N GLN A 92 8.43 7.70 13.53
CA GLN A 92 7.37 6.95 14.21
C GLN A 92 6.10 7.77 14.45
N VAL A 93 6.25 9.06 14.77
CA VAL A 93 5.11 9.97 14.99
C VAL A 93 4.39 10.27 13.67
N TYR A 94 5.14 10.54 12.61
CA TYR A 94 4.56 10.84 11.29
C TYR A 94 3.97 9.62 10.56
N LEU A 95 4.45 8.42 10.89
CA LEU A 95 3.94 7.16 10.35
C LEU A 95 2.76 6.59 11.14
N ALA A 96 2.41 7.20 12.28
CA ALA A 96 1.17 6.88 12.96
C ALA A 96 -0.01 7.15 12.01
N PRO A 97 -1.08 6.33 12.08
CA PRO A 97 -2.24 6.52 11.21
C PRO A 97 -2.78 7.95 11.38
N PRO A 98 -2.84 8.76 10.31
CA PRO A 98 -3.54 10.02 10.38
C PRO A 98 -5.03 9.66 10.41
N THR A 99 -5.79 10.06 11.44
CA THR A 99 -7.25 10.35 11.43
C THR A 99 -7.97 10.04 12.75
N SER A 100 -9.17 10.60 12.85
CA SER A 100 -10.25 10.29 13.79
C SER A 100 -10.79 8.86 13.73
N VAL A 101 -10.45 8.05 12.72
CA VAL A 101 -11.04 6.72 12.51
C VAL A 101 -10.90 5.77 13.72
N PRO A 102 -9.75 5.72 14.43
CA PRO A 102 -9.64 4.95 15.68
C PRO A 102 -10.58 5.49 16.76
N SER A 103 -10.72 6.81 16.87
CA SER A 103 -11.64 7.44 17.82
C SER A 103 -13.11 7.21 17.46
N GLU A 104 -13.49 7.23 16.18
CA GLU A 104 -14.85 6.93 15.73
C GLU A 104 -15.23 5.48 16.05
N ARG A 105 -14.33 4.51 15.83
CA ARG A 105 -14.56 3.12 16.26
C ARG A 105 -14.67 2.98 17.78
N LEU A 106 -13.86 3.74 18.52
CA LEU A 106 -13.93 3.77 19.98
C LEU A 106 -15.28 4.34 20.44
N PHE A 107 -15.76 5.42 19.84
CA PHE A 107 -17.07 6.01 20.17
C PHE A 107 -18.24 5.11 19.76
N SER A 108 -18.17 4.41 18.63
CA SER A 108 -19.17 3.40 18.28
C SER A 108 -19.22 2.27 19.31
N THR A 109 -18.05 1.75 19.71
CA THR A 109 -17.94 0.73 20.76
C THR A 109 -18.47 1.25 22.10
N ALA A 110 -18.23 2.52 22.41
CA ALA A 110 -18.77 3.17 23.60
C ALA A 110 -20.29 3.29 23.56
N GLY A 111 -20.89 3.55 22.38
CA GLY A 111 -22.33 3.55 22.18
C GLY A 111 -22.99 2.20 22.49
N ASP A 112 -22.32 1.08 22.20
CA ASP A 112 -22.82 -0.26 22.54
C ASP A 112 -22.74 -0.56 24.05
N ILE A 113 -21.81 0.08 24.78
CA ILE A 113 -21.62 -0.13 26.21
C ILE A 113 -22.54 0.80 27.01
N ILE A 114 -22.63 2.06 26.58
CA ILE A 114 -23.44 3.13 27.17
C ILE A 114 -24.75 3.20 26.38
N THR A 115 -25.63 2.23 26.63
CA THR A 115 -26.96 2.18 26.00
C THR A 115 -28.01 2.89 26.87
N GLU A 116 -29.14 3.26 26.27
CA GLU A 116 -30.28 3.91 26.95
C GLU A 116 -30.80 3.09 28.15
N HIS A 117 -30.66 1.76 28.11
CA HIS A 117 -31.04 0.86 29.21
C HIS A 117 -29.96 0.70 30.30
N ARG A 118 -28.75 1.25 30.11
CA ARG A 118 -27.60 1.19 31.05
C ARG A 118 -27.15 2.59 31.50
N THR A 119 -28.10 3.48 31.78
CA THR A 119 -27.85 4.88 32.16
C THR A 119 -27.25 5.11 33.55
N ARG A 120 -27.14 4.08 34.40
CA ARG A 120 -26.55 4.17 35.76
C ARG A 120 -25.05 3.84 35.80
N LEU A 121 -24.39 3.74 34.65
CA LEU A 121 -22.96 3.48 34.60
C LEU A 121 -22.19 4.75 35.00
N LEU A 122 -21.36 4.65 36.04
CA LEU A 122 -20.43 5.73 36.38
C LEU A 122 -19.39 5.92 35.25
N PRO A 123 -18.95 7.15 34.98
CA PRO A 123 -18.00 7.45 33.90
C PRO A 123 -16.70 6.64 34.03
N ASP A 124 -16.15 6.49 35.23
CA ASP A 124 -14.97 5.64 35.49
C ASP A 124 -15.17 4.17 35.10
N ASN A 125 -16.38 3.63 35.32
CA ASN A 125 -16.69 2.25 34.96
C ASN A 125 -16.93 2.11 33.45
N ALA A 126 -17.51 3.14 32.82
CA ALA A 126 -17.67 3.21 31.37
C ALA A 126 -16.32 3.19 30.66
N GLU A 127 -15.38 4.04 31.10
CA GLU A 127 -14.03 4.10 30.53
C GLU A 127 -13.30 2.76 30.63
N LYS A 128 -13.33 2.11 31.80
CA LYS A 128 -12.72 0.78 31.99
C LYS A 128 -13.32 -0.27 31.07
N LEU A 129 -14.64 -0.29 30.91
CA LEU A 129 -15.31 -1.24 30.02
C LEU A 129 -15.01 -0.98 28.54
N ILE A 130 -14.95 0.28 28.13
CA ILE A 130 -14.55 0.67 26.77
C ILE A 130 -13.11 0.25 26.50
N PHE A 131 -12.21 0.53 27.43
CA PHE A 131 -10.80 0.13 27.33
C PHE A 131 -10.65 -1.39 27.19
N LEU A 132 -11.30 -2.16 28.07
CA LEU A 132 -11.26 -3.62 28.02
C LEU A 132 -11.86 -4.17 26.71
N LYS A 133 -13.00 -3.62 26.26
CA LYS A 133 -13.68 -4.07 25.04
C LYS A 133 -12.88 -3.77 23.78
N TYR A 134 -12.33 -2.56 23.67
CA TYR A 134 -11.56 -2.14 22.51
C TYR A 134 -10.24 -2.90 22.39
N ASN A 135 -9.59 -3.20 23.52
CA ASN A 135 -8.30 -3.89 23.56
C ASN A 135 -8.42 -5.41 23.77
N ALA A 136 -9.62 -5.99 23.74
CA ALA A 136 -9.84 -7.42 24.05
C ALA A 136 -9.05 -8.41 23.15
N SER A 137 -8.61 -7.98 21.96
CA SER A 137 -7.77 -8.80 21.07
C SER A 137 -6.27 -8.71 21.37
N LEU A 138 -5.87 -7.78 22.24
CA LEU A 138 -4.47 -7.50 22.60
C LEU A 138 -4.11 -8.03 23.99
N ILE A 139 -5.08 -8.56 24.73
CA ILE A 139 -4.98 -9.08 26.10
C ILE A 139 -5.30 -10.58 26.05
#